data_AF-A9IUC6-F1
#
_entry.id   AF-A9IUC6-F1
#
_cell.length_a   1.000
_cell.length_b   1.000
_cell.length_c   1.000
_cell.angle_alpha   90.00
_cell.angle_beta   90.00
_cell.angle_gamma   90.00
#
_symmetry.space_group_name_H-M   'P 1'
#
loop_
_entity.id
_entity.type
_entity.pdbx_description
1 polymer ?
#
loop_
_entity_poly.entity_id
_entity_poly.type
_entity_poly.pdbx_seq_one_letter_code
_entity_poly.pdbx_strand_id
1 'polypeptide(L)'
;MQLTKNFVKAKNPCASGYKWFLRDHHGQGDYQAVLDALVADGRVDDACWLLDQFGPTDNVLVLDSIDAAAIVFAGTLVARRGICVDTVVRAGARIVSGAGVRAGGAIVAGGNIEAQGSIVCDGDIRAGGDVQAGWGIAAGARLDCGGVLRAAWDIRTGQDAHAAGAVLAGQGLDIGGALRGGQGIKTGGDLRAQAAVMAARGIQAAGEIVCGDHLEAGWGIKAGGDVIADGAIRVGEGIEAGGRILAGPGHGVYAGLRVRMDAWEVSARVSASVPPAVLVSGYWVTNPAQDDMAASASNHQPPAAISSSTAPVTRSTAAL
;
A
#
# COMPACT_ATOMS: atom_id res chain seq x y z
N MET A 1 26.15 -24.02 3.62
CA MET A 1 25.64 -25.15 2.79
C MET A 1 26.57 -25.28 1.60
N GLN A 2 26.91 -26.49 1.15
CA GLN A 2 27.80 -26.65 0.00
C GLN A 2 26.99 -26.77 -1.30
N LEU A 3 27.25 -25.88 -2.25
CA LEU A 3 26.75 -25.99 -3.62
C LEU A 3 27.69 -26.89 -4.44
N THR A 4 27.11 -27.71 -5.31
CA THR A 4 27.86 -28.53 -6.26
C THR A 4 27.30 -28.37 -7.67
N LYS A 5 28.13 -28.63 -8.68
CA LYS A 5 27.74 -28.57 -10.10
C LYS A 5 26.50 -29.39 -10.41
N ASN A 6 26.32 -30.54 -9.76
CA ASN A 6 25.17 -31.40 -9.98
C ASN A 6 23.89 -30.75 -9.45
N PHE A 7 23.95 -30.13 -8.27
CA PHE A 7 22.82 -29.40 -7.69
C PHE A 7 22.42 -28.20 -8.54
N VAL A 8 23.40 -27.37 -8.92
CA VAL A 8 23.13 -26.18 -9.73
C VAL A 8 22.59 -26.59 -11.09
N LYS A 9 23.20 -27.59 -11.76
CA LYS A 9 22.71 -28.09 -13.07
C LYS A 9 21.29 -28.63 -13.00
N ALA A 10 20.90 -29.30 -11.92
CA ALA A 10 19.55 -29.85 -11.76
C ALA A 10 18.45 -28.78 -11.71
N LYS A 11 18.80 -27.52 -11.40
CA LYS A 11 17.87 -26.39 -11.35
C LYS A 11 17.74 -25.63 -12.68
N ASN A 12 18.34 -26.14 -13.76
CA ASN A 12 18.30 -25.54 -15.10
C ASN A 12 18.73 -24.04 -15.14
N PRO A 13 19.95 -23.72 -14.68
CA PRO A 13 20.49 -22.37 -14.69
C PRO A 13 20.66 -21.83 -16.12
N CYS A 14 20.72 -20.51 -16.26
CA CYS A 14 21.09 -19.91 -17.53
C CYS A 14 22.51 -20.33 -17.94
N ALA A 15 22.77 -20.41 -19.25
CA ALA A 15 24.05 -20.89 -19.77
C ALA A 15 25.24 -20.00 -19.32
N SER A 16 25.02 -18.69 -19.20
CA SER A 16 26.03 -17.73 -18.75
C SER A 16 26.40 -17.96 -17.28
N GLY A 17 25.39 -18.06 -16.40
CA GLY A 17 25.60 -18.22 -14.97
C GLY A 17 26.17 -19.58 -14.59
N TYR A 18 25.77 -20.64 -15.30
CA TYR A 18 26.36 -21.94 -15.08
C TYR A 18 27.84 -22.00 -15.50
N LYS A 19 28.21 -21.36 -16.62
CA LYS A 19 29.61 -21.26 -17.06
C LYS A 19 30.46 -20.49 -16.04
N TRP A 20 29.94 -19.37 -15.53
CA TRP A 20 30.58 -18.60 -14.46
C TRP A 20 30.87 -19.48 -13.24
N PHE A 21 29.87 -20.22 -12.75
CA PHE A 21 30.04 -21.08 -11.57
C PHE A 21 31.07 -22.21 -11.78
N LEU A 22 31.14 -22.79 -12.98
CA LEU A 22 32.14 -23.81 -13.31
C LEU A 22 33.56 -23.24 -13.41
N ARG A 23 33.72 -22.02 -13.94
CA ARG A 23 35.01 -21.38 -14.16
C ARG A 23 35.59 -20.85 -12.85
N ASP A 24 34.81 -20.06 -12.13
CA ASP A 24 35.30 -19.25 -11.01
C ASP A 24 35.26 -20.02 -9.67
N HIS A 25 34.35 -20.98 -9.53
CA HIS A 25 34.23 -21.82 -8.32
C HIS A 25 34.53 -23.31 -8.58
N HIS A 26 35.06 -23.67 -9.75
CA HIS A 26 35.35 -25.06 -10.11
C HIS A 26 34.16 -26.04 -9.94
N GLY A 27 32.93 -25.51 -9.98
CA GLY A 27 31.70 -26.28 -9.79
C GLY A 27 31.39 -26.68 -8.35
N GLN A 28 31.99 -26.02 -7.35
CA GLN A 28 31.66 -26.24 -5.93
C GLN A 28 31.95 -24.99 -5.08
N GLY A 29 31.21 -24.77 -4.00
CA GLY A 29 31.51 -23.66 -3.09
C GLY A 29 30.51 -23.54 -1.95
N ASP A 30 30.91 -22.84 -0.89
CA ASP A 30 29.94 -22.48 0.14
C ASP A 30 28.89 -21.53 -0.45
N TYR A 31 27.63 -21.80 -0.10
CA TYR A 31 26.49 -21.12 -0.68
C TYR A 31 26.55 -19.60 -0.53
N GLN A 32 26.86 -19.08 0.65
CA GLN A 32 26.91 -17.64 0.84
C GLN A 32 28.11 -17.04 0.10
N ALA A 33 29.27 -17.72 0.12
CA ALA A 33 30.44 -17.26 -0.61
C ALA A 33 30.20 -17.16 -2.13
N VAL A 34 29.39 -18.06 -2.70
CA VAL A 34 28.98 -18.00 -4.12
C VAL A 34 28.03 -16.82 -4.38
N LEU A 35 27.08 -16.56 -3.47
CA LEU A 35 26.20 -15.38 -3.59
C LEU A 35 27.00 -14.08 -3.54
N ASP A 36 27.94 -13.98 -2.59
CA ASP A 36 28.79 -12.80 -2.43
C ASP A 36 29.67 -12.57 -3.67
N ALA A 37 30.24 -13.64 -4.24
CA ALA A 37 31.03 -13.56 -5.47
C ALA A 37 30.20 -13.15 -6.69
N LEU A 38 28.97 -13.64 -6.83
CA LEU A 38 28.04 -13.18 -7.88
C LEU A 38 27.74 -11.70 -7.76
N VAL A 39 27.49 -11.20 -6.54
CA VAL A 39 27.26 -9.77 -6.28
C VAL A 39 28.51 -8.95 -6.60
N ALA A 40 29.69 -9.41 -6.20
CA ALA A 40 30.96 -8.72 -6.49
C ALA A 40 31.24 -8.60 -8.01
N ASP A 41 30.84 -9.60 -8.79
CA ASP A 41 30.94 -9.61 -10.25
C ASP A 41 29.79 -8.88 -10.97
N GLY A 42 28.91 -8.21 -10.22
CA GLY A 42 27.75 -7.48 -10.77
C GLY A 42 26.62 -8.37 -11.28
N ARG A 43 26.65 -9.67 -10.97
CA ARG A 43 25.67 -10.68 -11.40
C ARG A 43 24.57 -10.86 -10.33
N VAL A 44 23.99 -9.74 -9.89
CA VAL A 44 23.01 -9.69 -8.79
C VAL A 44 21.76 -10.53 -9.10
N ASP A 45 21.30 -10.52 -10.36
CA ASP A 45 20.14 -11.32 -10.78
C ASP A 45 20.38 -12.83 -10.64
N ASP A 46 21.59 -13.29 -10.96
CA ASP A 46 21.95 -14.70 -10.76
C ASP A 46 22.04 -15.06 -9.27
N ALA A 47 22.49 -14.13 -8.41
CA ALA A 47 22.50 -14.34 -6.97
C ALA A 47 21.07 -14.44 -6.41
N CYS A 48 20.18 -13.53 -6.82
CA CYS A 48 18.75 -13.58 -6.47
C CYS A 48 18.10 -14.88 -6.96
N TRP A 49 18.34 -15.27 -8.22
CA TRP A 49 17.84 -16.52 -8.77
C TRP A 49 18.32 -17.73 -7.99
N LEU A 50 19.60 -17.78 -7.63
CA LEU A 50 20.17 -18.88 -6.86
C LEU A 50 19.53 -18.97 -5.47
N LEU A 51 19.19 -17.83 -4.87
CA LEU A 51 18.43 -17.79 -3.62
C LEU A 51 17.00 -18.31 -3.79
N ASP A 52 16.31 -17.96 -4.86
CA ASP A 52 14.96 -18.44 -5.14
C ASP A 52 14.92 -19.96 -5.39
N GLN A 53 15.98 -20.55 -5.96
CA GLN A 53 16.02 -21.99 -6.28
C GLN A 53 16.40 -22.89 -5.11
N PHE A 54 17.27 -22.42 -4.23
CA PHE A 54 17.83 -23.20 -3.13
C PHE A 54 17.24 -22.84 -1.77
N GLY A 55 16.59 -21.68 -1.68
CA GLY A 55 15.90 -21.25 -0.48
C GLY A 55 16.85 -20.69 0.59
N PRO A 56 16.26 -20.23 1.70
CA PRO A 56 17.00 -19.56 2.76
C PRO A 56 17.83 -20.53 3.62
N THR A 57 18.72 -19.95 4.42
CA THR A 57 19.43 -20.63 5.50
C THR A 57 19.05 -20.01 6.85
N ASP A 58 19.34 -20.71 7.95
CA ASP A 58 19.10 -20.19 9.32
C ASP A 58 20.20 -19.25 9.82
N ASN A 59 21.14 -18.87 8.96
CA ASN A 59 22.24 -17.98 9.32
C ASN A 59 21.74 -16.56 9.59
N VAL A 60 22.46 -15.83 10.44
CA VAL A 60 22.19 -14.42 10.75
C VAL A 60 23.45 -13.61 10.50
N LEU A 61 23.36 -12.61 9.62
CA LEU A 61 24.41 -11.62 9.39
C LEU A 61 24.06 -10.35 10.15
N VAL A 62 24.91 -9.99 11.12
CA VAL A 62 24.75 -8.76 11.92
C VAL A 62 25.86 -7.79 11.57
N LEU A 63 25.49 -6.60 11.10
CA LEU A 63 26.38 -5.51 10.72
C LEU A 63 25.98 -4.21 11.43
N ASP A 64 26.90 -3.26 11.55
CA ASP A 64 26.55 -1.94 12.10
C ASP A 64 25.68 -1.15 11.09
N SER A 65 26.18 -0.98 9.87
CA SER A 65 25.48 -0.37 8.74
C SER A 65 25.83 -1.10 7.45
N ILE A 66 24.98 -0.94 6.43
CA ILE A 66 25.22 -1.50 5.10
C ILE A 66 25.20 -0.35 4.11
N ASP A 67 26.31 -0.17 3.40
CA ASP A 67 26.49 0.78 2.30
C ASP A 67 27.22 0.05 1.18
N ALA A 68 26.50 -0.32 0.12
CA ALA A 68 27.00 -1.21 -0.93
C ALA A 68 26.20 -1.07 -2.23
N ALA A 69 26.76 -1.51 -3.36
CA ALA A 69 26.02 -1.54 -4.63
C ALA A 69 24.79 -2.48 -4.56
N ALA A 70 24.93 -3.63 -3.93
CA ALA A 70 23.87 -4.60 -3.66
C ALA A 70 24.24 -5.50 -2.48
N ILE A 71 23.26 -6.16 -1.88
CA ILE A 71 23.49 -7.22 -0.91
C ILE A 71 22.48 -8.36 -1.11
N VAL A 72 22.99 -9.60 -1.17
CA VAL A 72 22.18 -10.83 -1.25
C VAL A 72 22.64 -11.79 -0.17
N PHE A 73 21.83 -11.97 0.86
CA PHE A 73 22.13 -12.84 1.99
C PHE A 73 21.12 -13.98 2.10
N ALA A 74 21.58 -15.22 2.20
CA ALA A 74 20.69 -16.39 2.23
C ALA A 74 19.86 -16.50 3.51
N GLY A 75 20.28 -15.87 4.61
CA GLY A 75 19.60 -15.96 5.90
C GLY A 75 18.91 -14.65 6.31
N THR A 76 18.99 -14.33 7.61
CA THR A 76 18.49 -13.08 8.17
C THR A 76 19.57 -12.00 8.17
N LEU A 77 19.23 -10.83 7.61
CA LEU A 77 20.08 -9.67 7.58
C LEU A 77 19.69 -8.68 8.68
N VAL A 78 20.62 -8.34 9.57
CA VAL A 78 20.42 -7.39 10.66
C VAL A 78 21.44 -6.25 10.56
N ALA A 79 20.96 -5.02 10.36
CA ALA A 79 21.76 -3.81 10.49
C ALA A 79 21.38 -3.08 11.79
N ARG A 80 22.35 -2.77 12.64
CA ARG A 80 22.10 -2.00 13.88
C ARG A 80 21.67 -0.56 13.58
N ARG A 81 22.11 -0.03 12.45
CA ARG A 81 21.78 1.29 11.91
C ARG A 81 21.00 1.10 10.61
N GLY A 82 21.33 1.87 9.57
CA GLY A 82 20.62 1.85 8.29
C GLY A 82 21.22 0.90 7.26
N ILE A 83 20.40 0.57 6.27
CA ILE A 83 20.79 -0.11 5.05
C ILE A 83 20.58 0.89 3.90
N CYS A 84 21.63 1.15 3.13
CA CYS A 84 21.58 1.96 1.91
C CYS A 84 22.29 1.18 0.81
N VAL A 85 21.59 0.84 -0.26
CA VAL A 85 22.20 0.19 -1.42
C VAL A 85 21.75 0.82 -2.72
N ASP A 86 22.61 0.76 -3.73
CA ASP A 86 22.30 1.35 -5.04
C ASP A 86 21.22 0.54 -5.79
N THR A 87 21.19 -0.79 -5.61
CA THR A 87 20.31 -1.67 -6.38
C THR A 87 19.41 -2.52 -5.48
N VAL A 88 19.91 -3.63 -4.93
CA VAL A 88 19.07 -4.65 -4.31
C VAL A 88 19.50 -4.95 -2.87
N VAL A 89 18.53 -5.00 -1.96
CA VAL A 89 18.65 -5.67 -0.66
C VAL A 89 17.82 -6.94 -0.72
N ARG A 90 18.48 -8.10 -0.73
CA ARG A 90 17.82 -9.41 -0.72
C ARG A 90 18.24 -10.19 0.52
N ALA A 91 17.27 -10.61 1.31
CA ALA A 91 17.45 -11.60 2.37
C ALA A 91 16.58 -12.83 2.11
N GLY A 92 17.12 -14.02 2.36
CA GLY A 92 16.37 -15.26 2.26
C GLY A 92 15.33 -15.39 3.37
N ALA A 93 15.65 -14.93 4.57
CA ALA A 93 14.73 -14.90 5.70
C ALA A 93 14.24 -13.47 5.96
N ARG A 94 14.75 -12.80 7.00
CA ARG A 94 14.26 -11.47 7.42
C ARG A 94 15.26 -10.36 7.10
N ILE A 95 14.76 -9.13 6.97
CA ILE A 95 15.55 -7.90 6.98
C ILE A 95 15.16 -7.12 8.25
N VAL A 96 16.14 -6.79 9.08
CA VAL A 96 15.94 -5.99 10.30
C VAL A 96 16.92 -4.82 10.30
N SER A 97 16.40 -3.60 10.42
CA SER A 97 17.19 -2.37 10.42
C SER A 97 16.85 -1.51 11.64
N GLY A 98 17.87 -1.12 12.40
CA GLY A 98 17.73 -0.19 13.53
C GLY A 98 17.53 1.27 13.08
N ALA A 99 17.62 1.56 11.79
CA ALA A 99 17.21 2.83 11.19
C ALA A 99 16.35 2.57 9.93
N GLY A 100 16.53 3.34 8.86
CA GLY A 100 15.83 3.13 7.59
C GLY A 100 16.46 2.04 6.70
N VAL A 101 15.74 1.66 5.66
CA VAL A 101 16.23 0.80 4.55
C VAL A 101 15.98 1.55 3.25
N ARG A 102 17.03 1.75 2.45
CA ARG A 102 16.96 2.36 1.12
C ARG A 102 17.58 1.46 0.06
N ALA A 103 16.88 1.27 -1.06
CA ALA A 103 17.40 0.57 -2.23
C ALA A 103 16.95 1.26 -3.54
N GLY A 104 17.82 1.34 -4.55
CA GLY A 104 17.44 1.92 -5.85
C GLY A 104 16.72 0.95 -6.80
N GLY A 105 16.59 -0.33 -6.46
CA GLY A 105 15.99 -1.35 -7.32
C GLY A 105 14.94 -2.21 -6.61
N ALA A 106 15.34 -2.97 -5.59
CA ALA A 106 14.39 -3.83 -4.86
C ALA A 106 14.79 -4.07 -3.40
N ILE A 107 13.79 -4.20 -2.54
CA ILE A 107 13.94 -4.69 -1.15
C ILE A 107 13.10 -5.96 -1.03
N VAL A 108 13.75 -7.10 -0.83
CA VAL A 108 13.09 -8.40 -0.89
C VAL A 108 13.51 -9.30 0.29
N ALA A 109 12.55 -9.74 1.09
CA ALA A 109 12.76 -10.70 2.17
C ALA A 109 11.86 -11.94 2.00
N GLY A 110 12.36 -13.14 2.29
CA GLY A 110 11.50 -14.34 2.31
C GLY A 110 10.55 -14.38 3.51
N GLY A 111 10.82 -13.62 4.56
CA GLY A 111 9.97 -13.39 5.73
C GLY A 111 9.66 -11.90 5.90
N ASN A 112 9.87 -11.38 7.11
CA ASN A 112 9.55 -9.99 7.45
C ASN A 112 10.63 -8.99 7.01
N ILE A 113 10.19 -7.76 6.74
CA ILE A 113 11.02 -6.56 6.64
C ILE A 113 10.63 -5.61 7.77
N GLU A 114 11.57 -5.31 8.66
CA GLU A 114 11.34 -4.47 9.84
C GLU A 114 12.40 -3.35 9.90
N ALA A 115 11.96 -2.10 9.89
CA ALA A 115 12.82 -0.92 9.98
C ALA A 115 12.31 0.05 11.04
N GLN A 116 13.19 0.58 11.89
CA GLN A 116 12.81 1.61 12.86
C GLN A 116 12.61 3.00 12.21
N GLY A 117 13.19 3.22 11.02
CA GLY A 117 12.98 4.40 10.20
C GLY A 117 12.04 4.15 9.02
N SER A 118 12.26 4.86 7.91
CA SER A 118 11.52 4.64 6.66
C SER A 118 12.07 3.45 5.86
N ILE A 119 11.20 2.80 5.09
CA ILE A 119 11.58 1.85 4.03
C ILE A 119 11.31 2.53 2.70
N VAL A 120 12.36 2.76 1.90
CA VAL A 120 12.28 3.48 0.63
C VAL A 120 12.94 2.65 -0.46
N CYS A 121 12.18 2.32 -1.50
CA CYS A 121 12.67 1.61 -2.67
C CYS A 121 12.24 2.34 -3.93
N ASP A 122 13.15 2.57 -4.88
CA ASP A 122 12.78 3.16 -6.17
C ASP A 122 12.06 2.15 -7.09
N GLY A 123 12.13 0.86 -6.78
CA GLY A 123 11.37 -0.21 -7.44
C GLY A 123 10.46 -0.97 -6.48
N ASP A 124 10.61 -2.29 -6.42
CA ASP A 124 9.69 -3.19 -5.72
C ASP A 124 10.07 -3.41 -4.24
N ILE A 125 9.07 -3.53 -3.38
CA ILE A 125 9.22 -4.04 -2.01
C ILE A 125 8.43 -5.35 -1.90
N ARG A 126 9.10 -6.44 -1.54
CA ARG A 126 8.46 -7.76 -1.40
C ARG A 126 8.85 -8.46 -0.11
N ALA A 127 7.87 -8.94 0.65
CA ALA A 127 8.08 -9.71 1.87
C ALA A 127 7.19 -10.95 1.88
N GLY A 128 7.74 -12.11 2.22
CA GLY A 128 6.92 -13.30 2.47
C GLY A 128 6.08 -13.19 3.75
N GLY A 129 6.47 -12.30 4.68
CA GLY A 129 5.75 -12.00 5.91
C GLY A 129 5.31 -10.54 5.99
N ASP A 130 5.51 -9.93 7.15
CA ASP A 130 5.12 -8.55 7.44
C ASP A 130 6.12 -7.53 6.85
N VAL A 131 5.63 -6.32 6.53
CA VAL A 131 6.46 -5.15 6.27
C VAL A 131 6.11 -4.08 7.28
N GLN A 132 7.08 -3.68 8.10
CA GLN A 132 6.89 -2.72 9.19
C GLN A 132 7.95 -1.62 9.15
N ALA A 133 7.49 -0.37 9.10
CA ALA A 133 8.34 0.81 9.21
C ALA A 133 7.91 1.68 10.40
N GLY A 134 8.90 2.15 11.16
CA GLY A 134 8.69 3.10 12.25
C GLY A 134 8.30 4.49 11.77
N TRP A 135 8.56 4.83 10.49
CA TRP A 135 8.11 6.05 9.83
C TRP A 135 7.21 5.73 8.63
N GLY A 136 7.61 6.08 7.39
CA GLY A 136 6.85 5.82 6.16
C GLY A 136 7.41 4.68 5.32
N ILE A 137 6.59 4.17 4.40
CA ILE A 137 6.99 3.20 3.38
C ILE A 137 6.76 3.82 2.00
N ALA A 138 7.77 3.79 1.14
CA ALA A 138 7.67 4.24 -0.25
C ALA A 138 8.25 3.19 -1.20
N ALA A 139 7.46 2.71 -2.15
CA ALA A 139 7.90 1.88 -3.27
C ALA A 139 7.65 2.60 -4.59
N GLY A 140 8.66 2.77 -5.45
CA GLY A 140 8.47 3.39 -6.75
C GLY A 140 7.67 2.51 -7.73
N ALA A 141 7.63 1.20 -7.49
CA ALA A 141 6.80 0.24 -8.22
C ALA A 141 5.76 -0.42 -7.29
N ARG A 142 5.83 -1.75 -7.14
CA ARG A 142 4.84 -2.53 -6.37
C ARG A 142 5.30 -2.76 -4.94
N LEU A 143 4.31 -2.95 -4.06
CA LEU A 143 4.54 -3.46 -2.71
C LEU A 143 3.68 -4.71 -2.51
N ASP A 144 4.33 -5.85 -2.27
CA ASP A 144 3.65 -7.12 -2.00
C ASP A 144 4.14 -7.71 -0.66
N CYS A 145 3.22 -7.95 0.29
CA CYS A 145 3.57 -8.65 1.54
C CYS A 145 2.60 -9.79 1.88
N GLY A 146 3.16 -10.93 2.33
CA GLY A 146 2.40 -12.10 2.76
C GLY A 146 1.74 -11.96 4.13
N GLY A 147 2.05 -10.89 4.86
CA GLY A 147 1.48 -10.57 6.18
C GLY A 147 0.87 -9.18 6.25
N VAL A 148 1.06 -8.52 7.39
CA VAL A 148 0.60 -7.16 7.67
C VAL A 148 1.56 -6.13 7.07
N LEU A 149 0.99 -5.12 6.42
CA LEU A 149 1.69 -3.93 5.99
C LEU A 149 1.44 -2.79 6.99
N ARG A 150 2.49 -2.27 7.62
CA ARG A 150 2.38 -1.21 8.64
C ARG A 150 3.42 -0.11 8.48
N ALA A 151 2.96 1.13 8.45
CA ALA A 151 3.78 2.32 8.60
C ALA A 151 3.21 3.23 9.70
N ALA A 152 4.06 3.89 10.48
CA ALA A 152 3.60 4.88 11.43
C ALA A 152 3.12 6.19 10.76
N TRP A 153 3.62 6.48 9.55
CA TRP A 153 3.22 7.62 8.74
C TRP A 153 2.48 7.16 7.48
N ASP A 154 2.96 7.55 6.30
CA ASP A 154 2.34 7.22 5.01
C ASP A 154 2.86 5.89 4.44
N ILE A 155 2.01 5.26 3.63
CA ILE A 155 2.44 4.24 2.66
C ILE A 155 2.17 4.77 1.26
N ARG A 156 3.20 4.81 0.42
CA ARG A 156 3.12 5.27 -0.96
C ARG A 156 3.65 4.22 -1.92
N THR A 157 2.93 3.95 -3.00
CA THR A 157 3.40 3.07 -4.07
C THR A 157 3.16 3.70 -5.43
N GLY A 158 4.10 3.54 -6.37
CA GLY A 158 3.90 3.99 -7.75
C GLY A 158 2.94 3.09 -8.55
N GLN A 159 2.75 1.84 -8.10
CA GLN A 159 1.83 0.87 -8.69
C GLN A 159 0.97 0.21 -7.59
N ASP A 160 0.60 -1.06 -7.79
CA ASP A 160 -0.24 -1.83 -6.87
C ASP A 160 0.42 -2.03 -5.49
N ALA A 161 -0.43 -2.08 -4.47
CA ALA A 161 -0.08 -2.49 -3.12
C ALA A 161 -0.96 -3.69 -2.70
N HIS A 162 -0.33 -4.79 -2.34
CA HIS A 162 -0.99 -6.00 -1.87
C HIS A 162 -0.45 -6.44 -0.52
N ALA A 163 -1.36 -6.66 0.43
CA ALA A 163 -1.06 -7.30 1.71
C ALA A 163 -2.06 -8.43 1.92
N ALA A 164 -1.59 -9.65 2.20
CA ALA A 164 -2.49 -10.74 2.60
C ALA A 164 -3.07 -10.52 4.02
N GLY A 165 -2.43 -9.69 4.83
CA GLY A 165 -2.91 -9.23 6.14
C GLY A 165 -3.66 -7.90 6.08
N ALA A 166 -3.57 -7.14 7.18
CA ALA A 166 -4.10 -5.80 7.28
C ALA A 166 -3.13 -4.77 6.68
N VAL A 167 -3.67 -3.65 6.19
CA VAL A 167 -2.89 -2.47 5.76
C VAL A 167 -3.13 -1.35 6.75
N LEU A 168 -2.07 -0.86 7.38
CA LEU A 168 -2.12 0.09 8.49
C LEU A 168 -1.16 1.27 8.22
N ALA A 169 -1.70 2.45 7.96
CA ALA A 169 -0.95 3.70 7.88
C ALA A 169 -1.39 4.64 9.01
N GLY A 170 -0.44 5.31 9.66
CA GLY A 170 -0.78 6.29 10.70
C GLY A 170 -1.16 7.65 10.14
N GLN A 171 -0.81 7.96 8.88
CA GLN A 171 -1.15 9.23 8.21
C GLN A 171 -1.97 8.98 6.94
N GLY A 172 -1.37 8.62 5.82
CA GLY A 172 -2.10 8.43 4.56
C GLY A 172 -1.73 7.17 3.79
N LEU A 173 -2.59 6.80 2.84
CA LEU A 173 -2.31 5.82 1.81
C LEU A 173 -2.40 6.52 0.45
N ASP A 174 -1.34 6.46 -0.34
CA ASP A 174 -1.30 6.99 -1.72
C ASP A 174 -0.76 5.94 -2.67
N ILE A 175 -1.68 5.28 -3.38
CA ILE A 175 -1.41 4.07 -4.16
C ILE A 175 -1.62 4.36 -5.64
N GLY A 176 -0.54 4.30 -6.43
CA GLY A 176 -0.57 4.57 -7.87
C GLY A 176 -1.31 3.53 -8.71
N GLY A 177 -1.69 2.39 -8.12
CA GLY A 177 -2.49 1.34 -8.75
C GLY A 177 -3.64 0.87 -7.86
N ALA A 178 -3.85 -0.45 -7.79
CA ALA A 178 -4.86 -1.06 -6.94
C ALA A 178 -4.33 -1.32 -5.52
N LEU A 179 -5.20 -1.16 -4.52
CA LEU A 179 -4.92 -1.49 -3.12
C LEU A 179 -5.73 -2.72 -2.70
N ARG A 180 -5.06 -3.78 -2.28
CA ARG A 180 -5.70 -5.02 -1.81
C ARG A 180 -5.23 -5.43 -0.42
N GLY A 181 -6.14 -5.44 0.54
CA GLY A 181 -5.94 -5.99 1.88
C GLY A 181 -6.71 -7.29 2.08
N GLY A 182 -6.01 -8.38 2.39
CA GLY A 182 -6.61 -9.67 2.74
C GLY A 182 -7.33 -9.64 4.09
N GLN A 183 -7.17 -8.57 4.87
CA GLN A 183 -7.98 -8.27 6.05
C GLN A 183 -8.62 -6.87 5.94
N GLY A 184 -8.40 -5.99 6.93
CA GLY A 184 -8.91 -4.63 6.92
C GLY A 184 -7.86 -3.61 6.49
N ILE A 185 -8.31 -2.46 6.01
CA ILE A 185 -7.46 -1.32 5.67
C ILE A 185 -7.75 -0.21 6.67
N LYS A 186 -6.72 0.34 7.32
CA LYS A 186 -6.86 1.46 8.25
C LYS A 186 -5.83 2.54 7.96
N THR A 187 -6.28 3.78 7.84
CA THR A 187 -5.43 4.96 7.70
C THR A 187 -5.85 6.08 8.66
N GLY A 188 -4.87 6.80 9.20
CA GLY A 188 -5.09 7.94 10.10
C GLY A 188 -5.48 9.25 9.40
N GLY A 189 -5.65 9.22 8.08
CA GLY A 189 -5.92 10.35 7.19
C GLY A 189 -6.58 9.84 5.92
N ASP A 190 -6.14 10.31 4.76
CA ASP A 190 -6.75 9.95 3.47
C ASP A 190 -6.31 8.58 2.97
N LEU A 191 -7.18 7.92 2.21
CA LEU A 191 -6.89 6.77 1.36
C LEU A 191 -7.13 7.19 -0.10
N ARG A 192 -6.07 7.21 -0.90
CA ARG A 192 -6.12 7.49 -2.34
C ARG A 192 -5.54 6.32 -3.12
N ALA A 193 -6.29 5.81 -4.09
CA ALA A 193 -5.82 4.81 -5.02
C ALA A 193 -6.23 5.16 -6.46
N GLN A 194 -5.34 4.97 -7.43
CA GLN A 194 -5.67 5.28 -8.83
C GLN A 194 -6.52 4.19 -9.51
N ALA A 195 -6.62 3.01 -8.90
CA ALA A 195 -7.50 1.93 -9.35
C ALA A 195 -8.35 1.39 -8.18
N ALA A 196 -8.76 0.12 -8.23
CA ALA A 196 -9.67 -0.44 -7.25
C ALA A 196 -9.07 -0.56 -5.84
N VAL A 197 -9.92 -0.40 -4.83
CA VAL A 197 -9.59 -0.65 -3.42
C VAL A 197 -10.44 -1.80 -2.91
N MET A 198 -9.80 -2.86 -2.44
CA MET A 198 -10.47 -4.07 -1.97
C MET A 198 -9.97 -4.47 -0.59
N ALA A 199 -10.88 -4.61 0.36
CA ALA A 199 -10.60 -5.19 1.68
C ALA A 199 -11.53 -6.38 1.94
N ALA A 200 -10.96 -7.51 2.37
CA ALA A 200 -11.78 -8.68 2.73
C ALA A 200 -12.65 -8.44 3.98
N ARG A 201 -12.24 -7.49 4.84
CA ARG A 201 -12.98 -7.02 6.03
C ARG A 201 -13.44 -5.58 5.82
N GLY A 202 -13.20 -4.69 6.79
CA GLY A 202 -13.61 -3.29 6.73
C GLY A 202 -12.50 -2.34 6.26
N ILE A 203 -12.91 -1.16 5.83
CA ILE A 203 -12.02 -0.03 5.51
C ILE A 203 -12.32 1.11 6.48
N GLN A 204 -11.29 1.64 7.14
CA GLN A 204 -11.39 2.79 8.03
C GLN A 204 -10.38 3.87 7.64
N ALA A 205 -10.86 5.05 7.28
CA ALA A 205 -10.05 6.24 7.04
C ALA A 205 -10.50 7.38 7.96
N ALA A 206 -9.58 8.13 8.55
CA ALA A 206 -9.96 9.32 9.30
C ALA A 206 -10.28 10.51 8.37
N GLY A 207 -9.72 10.52 7.16
CA GLY A 207 -10.00 11.48 6.10
C GLY A 207 -10.93 10.91 5.03
N GLU A 208 -10.63 11.24 3.78
CA GLU A 208 -11.39 10.80 2.60
C GLU A 208 -10.94 9.43 2.10
N ILE A 209 -11.83 8.74 1.39
CA ILE A 209 -11.52 7.53 0.62
C ILE A 209 -11.82 7.84 -0.84
N VAL A 210 -10.81 7.80 -1.69
CA VAL A 210 -10.92 8.07 -3.13
C VAL A 210 -10.27 6.94 -3.92
N CYS A 211 -11.01 6.35 -4.85
CA CYS A 211 -10.46 5.36 -5.78
C CYS A 211 -10.92 5.54 -7.22
N GLY A 212 -10.00 5.32 -8.17
CA GLY A 212 -10.27 5.46 -9.61
C GLY A 212 -11.01 4.30 -10.28
N ASP A 213 -11.50 3.33 -9.49
CA ASP A 213 -12.31 2.20 -9.97
C ASP A 213 -13.26 1.76 -8.84
N HIS A 214 -13.59 0.47 -8.72
CA HIS A 214 -14.45 -0.08 -7.68
C HIS A 214 -13.86 0.02 -6.27
N LEU A 215 -14.74 0.32 -5.31
CA LEU A 215 -14.47 0.28 -3.88
C LEU A 215 -15.21 -0.90 -3.24
N GLU A 216 -14.50 -1.85 -2.67
CA GLU A 216 -15.09 -3.06 -2.08
C GLU A 216 -14.59 -3.33 -0.66
N ALA A 217 -15.53 -3.51 0.27
CA ALA A 217 -15.25 -3.95 1.64
C ALA A 217 -16.16 -5.13 2.00
N GLY A 218 -15.57 -6.21 2.50
CA GLY A 218 -16.32 -7.40 2.90
C GLY A 218 -17.17 -7.21 4.17
N TRP A 219 -16.84 -6.21 5.01
CA TRP A 219 -17.65 -5.77 6.16
C TRP A 219 -18.15 -4.35 5.91
N GLY A 220 -17.78 -3.37 6.74
CA GLY A 220 -18.20 -1.97 6.60
C GLY A 220 -17.10 -1.02 6.11
N ILE A 221 -17.51 0.18 5.73
CA ILE A 221 -16.61 1.31 5.41
C ILE A 221 -16.90 2.45 6.40
N LYS A 222 -15.85 3.04 6.97
CA LYS A 222 -15.94 4.25 7.78
C LYS A 222 -14.91 5.29 7.31
N ALA A 223 -15.38 6.45 6.89
CA ALA A 223 -14.56 7.59 6.49
C ALA A 223 -14.96 8.85 7.27
N GLY A 224 -13.97 9.64 7.69
CA GLY A 224 -14.27 10.95 8.28
C GLY A 224 -14.65 12.01 7.25
N GLY A 225 -14.24 11.83 6.00
CA GLY A 225 -14.57 12.70 4.86
C GLY A 225 -15.50 12.03 3.84
N ASP A 226 -15.32 12.41 2.58
CA ASP A 226 -16.03 11.83 1.43
C ASP A 226 -15.57 10.38 1.16
N VAL A 227 -16.47 9.56 0.61
CA VAL A 227 -16.18 8.25 0.01
C VAL A 227 -16.53 8.33 -1.47
N ILE A 228 -15.52 8.30 -2.32
CA ILE A 228 -15.63 8.53 -3.77
C ILE A 228 -15.00 7.35 -4.50
N ALA A 229 -15.76 6.76 -5.42
CA ALA A 229 -15.27 5.74 -6.34
C ALA A 229 -15.73 6.08 -7.75
N ASP A 230 -14.85 6.00 -8.74
CA ASP A 230 -15.24 6.12 -10.15
C ASP A 230 -16.02 4.89 -10.64
N GLY A 231 -15.94 3.78 -9.90
CA GLY A 231 -16.77 2.59 -10.08
C GLY A 231 -17.91 2.46 -9.05
N ALA A 232 -18.46 1.26 -8.95
CA ALA A 232 -19.39 0.88 -7.88
C ALA A 232 -18.74 0.84 -6.49
N ILE A 233 -19.53 1.18 -5.48
CA ILE A 233 -19.19 1.01 -4.06
C ILE A 233 -19.95 -0.20 -3.53
N ARG A 234 -19.25 -1.24 -3.06
CA ARG A 234 -19.84 -2.49 -2.56
C ARG A 234 -19.37 -2.79 -1.13
N VAL A 235 -20.32 -2.92 -0.23
CA VAL A 235 -20.07 -3.04 1.21
C VAL A 235 -20.89 -4.19 1.75
N GLY A 236 -20.24 -5.12 2.44
CA GLY A 236 -20.90 -6.28 3.06
C GLY A 236 -21.92 -5.90 4.12
N GLU A 237 -21.61 -4.87 4.91
CA GLU A 237 -22.44 -4.32 5.98
C GLU A 237 -22.76 -2.85 5.69
N GLY A 238 -22.55 -1.95 6.65
CA GLY A 238 -22.84 -0.53 6.51
C GLY A 238 -21.68 0.33 6.02
N ILE A 239 -22.01 1.52 5.53
CA ILE A 239 -21.07 2.58 5.16
C ILE A 239 -21.41 3.87 5.91
N GLU A 240 -20.41 4.44 6.56
CA GLU A 240 -20.48 5.72 7.27
C GLU A 240 -19.43 6.67 6.69
N ALA A 241 -19.87 7.79 6.13
CA ALA A 241 -19.02 8.87 5.66
C ALA A 241 -19.37 10.15 6.43
N GLY A 242 -18.38 10.91 6.89
CA GLY A 242 -18.62 12.26 7.40
C GLY A 242 -19.01 13.24 6.30
N GLY A 243 -18.58 12.96 5.07
CA GLY A 243 -18.90 13.72 3.85
C GLY A 243 -19.96 13.05 2.99
N ARG A 244 -19.76 13.03 1.67
CA ARG A 244 -20.66 12.42 0.68
C ARG A 244 -20.22 11.00 0.35
N ILE A 245 -21.16 10.19 -0.15
CA ILE A 245 -20.85 8.89 -0.77
C ILE A 245 -21.21 9.00 -2.25
N LEU A 246 -20.21 8.87 -3.12
CA LEU A 246 -20.34 9.07 -4.56
C LEU A 246 -19.76 7.85 -5.30
N ALA A 247 -20.65 7.13 -5.99
CA ALA A 247 -20.26 6.13 -6.99
C ALA A 247 -20.22 6.81 -8.38
N GLY A 248 -19.40 6.27 -9.28
CA GLY A 248 -19.22 6.87 -10.60
C GLY A 248 -20.42 6.67 -11.53
N PRO A 249 -20.43 7.36 -12.68
CA PRO A 249 -21.55 7.33 -13.63
C PRO A 249 -21.93 5.90 -14.04
N GLY A 250 -23.22 5.58 -13.98
CA GLY A 250 -23.74 4.25 -14.31
C GLY A 250 -23.54 3.19 -13.22
N HIS A 251 -22.90 3.53 -12.09
CA HIS A 251 -22.69 2.64 -10.97
C HIS A 251 -23.54 3.03 -9.75
N GLY A 252 -23.78 2.05 -8.88
CA GLY A 252 -24.56 2.22 -7.66
C GLY A 252 -23.73 2.06 -6.37
N VAL A 253 -24.33 2.49 -5.27
CA VAL A 253 -23.87 2.19 -3.91
C VAL A 253 -24.66 0.99 -3.39
N TYR A 254 -23.94 -0.07 -3.01
CA TYR A 254 -24.50 -1.31 -2.51
C TYR A 254 -23.99 -1.58 -1.09
N ALA A 255 -24.85 -1.41 -0.10
CA ALA A 255 -24.59 -1.77 1.30
C ALA A 255 -25.49 -2.92 1.74
N GLY A 256 -25.10 -3.60 2.81
CA GLY A 256 -25.84 -4.72 3.39
C GLY A 256 -25.75 -6.04 2.59
N LEU A 257 -24.78 -6.18 1.67
CA LEU A 257 -24.67 -7.35 0.80
C LEU A 257 -24.51 -8.70 1.54
N ARG A 258 -24.13 -8.65 2.82
CA ARG A 258 -23.94 -9.82 3.70
C ARG A 258 -24.78 -9.73 4.98
N VAL A 259 -25.75 -8.83 5.03
CA VAL A 259 -26.60 -8.59 6.20
C VAL A 259 -27.89 -9.40 6.10
N ARG A 260 -28.29 -10.04 7.20
CA ARG A 260 -29.58 -10.72 7.30
C ARG A 260 -30.72 -9.71 7.36
N MET A 261 -31.86 -10.06 6.78
CA MET A 261 -33.03 -9.16 6.71
C MET A 261 -33.56 -8.73 8.08
N ASP A 262 -33.49 -9.59 9.10
CA ASP A 262 -33.92 -9.28 10.47
C ASP A 262 -32.98 -8.33 11.22
N ALA A 263 -31.76 -8.10 10.70
CA ALA A 263 -30.79 -7.15 11.22
C ALA A 263 -30.52 -5.98 10.25
N TRP A 264 -31.35 -5.83 9.21
CA TRP A 264 -31.09 -4.90 8.11
C TRP A 264 -30.93 -3.45 8.58
N GLU A 265 -31.87 -2.95 9.40
CA GLU A 265 -31.89 -1.56 9.86
C GLU A 265 -30.70 -1.19 10.76
N VAL A 266 -30.15 -2.18 11.47
CA VAL A 266 -29.05 -1.98 12.42
C VAL A 266 -27.67 -2.22 11.81
N SER A 267 -27.57 -3.11 10.81
CA SER A 267 -26.28 -3.55 10.26
C SER A 267 -26.01 -3.08 8.82
N ALA A 268 -27.04 -2.89 7.98
CA ALA A 268 -26.87 -2.41 6.60
C ALA A 268 -26.87 -0.88 6.49
N ARG A 269 -26.48 -0.19 7.57
CA ARG A 269 -26.65 1.27 7.73
C ARG A 269 -25.82 2.06 6.72
N VAL A 270 -26.44 3.05 6.11
CA VAL A 270 -25.80 4.01 5.21
C VAL A 270 -25.99 5.40 5.80
N SER A 271 -24.90 6.09 6.09
CA SER A 271 -24.91 7.43 6.69
C SER A 271 -23.88 8.31 6.00
N ALA A 272 -24.31 9.51 5.61
CA ALA A 272 -23.51 10.54 4.96
C ALA A 272 -24.13 11.91 5.21
N SER A 273 -23.46 12.98 4.77
CA SER A 273 -24.00 14.34 4.78
C SER A 273 -25.30 14.50 4.00
N VAL A 274 -25.49 13.72 2.94
CA VAL A 274 -26.71 13.66 2.11
C VAL A 274 -26.93 12.23 1.62
N PRO A 275 -28.19 11.81 1.38
CA PRO A 275 -28.46 10.49 0.81
C PRO A 275 -27.76 10.32 -0.54
N PRO A 276 -27.08 9.19 -0.80
CA PRO A 276 -26.45 8.95 -2.10
C PRO A 276 -27.51 8.90 -3.20
N ALA A 277 -27.30 9.63 -4.30
CA ALA A 277 -28.27 9.70 -5.40
C ALA A 277 -28.59 8.33 -6.01
N VAL A 278 -27.65 7.38 -5.95
CA VAL A 278 -27.75 6.04 -6.54
C VAL A 278 -27.56 4.95 -5.48
N LEU A 279 -28.22 5.10 -4.32
CA LEU A 279 -28.25 4.05 -3.30
C LEU A 279 -29.16 2.89 -3.76
N VAL A 280 -28.56 1.75 -4.09
CA VAL A 280 -29.28 0.57 -4.61
C VAL A 280 -29.69 -0.39 -3.49
N SER A 281 -28.83 -0.56 -2.49
CA SER A 281 -29.12 -1.37 -1.29
C SER A 281 -28.48 -0.77 -0.05
N GLY A 282 -29.14 -0.95 1.09
CA GLY A 282 -28.74 -0.43 2.39
C GLY A 282 -29.91 0.21 3.13
N TYR A 283 -29.72 0.49 4.42
CA TYR A 283 -30.67 1.24 5.23
C TYR A 283 -30.14 2.65 5.45
N TRP A 284 -30.73 3.63 4.75
CA TRP A 284 -30.36 5.03 4.94
C TRP A 284 -30.75 5.49 6.36
N VAL A 285 -29.79 6.03 7.09
CA VAL A 285 -29.99 6.58 8.43
C VAL A 285 -30.18 8.08 8.31
N THR A 286 -31.38 8.57 8.61
CA THR A 286 -31.61 10.00 8.82
C THR A 286 -31.05 10.42 10.19
N ASN A 287 -30.19 11.44 10.21
CA ASN A 287 -29.72 12.02 11.46
C ASN A 287 -30.68 13.17 11.86
N PRO A 288 -31.48 13.03 12.94
CA PRO A 288 -32.44 14.06 13.33
C PRO A 288 -31.78 15.41 13.69
N ALA A 289 -30.48 15.44 14.01
CA ALA A 289 -29.75 16.68 14.29
C ALA A 289 -29.46 17.54 13.03
N GLN A 290 -29.53 16.97 11.82
CA GLN A 290 -29.34 17.71 10.56
C GLN A 290 -30.65 18.30 10.01
N ASP A 291 -31.80 17.72 10.37
CA ASP A 291 -33.11 18.22 9.95
C ASP A 291 -33.43 19.59 10.61
N ASP A 292 -33.03 19.81 11.87
CA ASP A 292 -33.23 21.09 12.57
C ASP A 292 -32.41 22.24 11.95
N MET A 293 -31.22 21.96 11.41
CA MET A 293 -30.43 22.99 10.70
C MET A 293 -30.99 23.30 9.31
N ALA A 294 -31.46 22.29 8.57
CA ALA A 294 -32.09 22.48 7.27
C ALA A 294 -33.43 23.25 7.37
N ALA A 295 -34.21 22.99 8.43
CA ALA A 295 -35.43 23.73 8.74
C ALA A 295 -35.17 25.19 9.16
N SER A 296 -34.00 25.48 9.77
CA SER A 296 -33.62 26.85 10.13
C SER A 296 -33.15 27.70 8.94
N ALA A 297 -32.57 27.08 7.91
CA ALA A 297 -32.09 27.76 6.71
C ALA A 297 -33.20 28.12 5.70
N SER A 298 -34.32 27.41 5.72
CA SER A 298 -35.48 27.68 4.85
C SER A 298 -36.31 28.91 5.28
N ASN A 299 -36.01 29.49 6.45
CA ASN A 299 -36.71 30.65 7.00
C ASN A 299 -36.02 32.00 6.73
N HIS A 300 -34.94 32.01 5.92
CA HIS A 300 -34.25 33.25 5.54
C HIS A 300 -34.66 33.70 4.13
N GLN A 301 -35.58 34.67 4.12
CA GLN A 301 -36.07 35.34 2.92
C GLN A 301 -34.93 36.17 2.29
N PRO A 302 -34.68 36.07 0.97
CA PRO A 302 -33.58 36.81 0.35
C PRO A 302 -33.86 38.32 0.34
N PRO A 303 -32.84 39.18 0.56
CA PRO A 303 -33.01 40.62 0.49
C PRO A 303 -33.34 41.07 -0.94
N ALA A 304 -34.20 42.09 -1.03
CA ALA A 304 -34.74 42.62 -2.27
C ALA A 304 -33.67 43.12 -3.26
N ALA A 305 -33.93 42.90 -4.54
CA ALA A 305 -33.12 43.33 -5.66
C ALA A 305 -32.85 44.85 -5.64
N ILE A 306 -31.57 45.23 -5.77
CA ILE A 306 -31.15 46.62 -5.98
C ILE A 306 -30.84 46.78 -7.46
N SER A 307 -31.54 47.72 -8.10
CA SER A 307 -31.48 48.05 -9.51
C SER A 307 -30.10 48.50 -10.00
N SER A 308 -29.85 48.16 -11.26
CA SER A 308 -28.72 48.52 -12.12
C SER A 308 -28.37 50.01 -12.15
N SER A 309 -27.07 50.31 -12.06
CA SER A 309 -26.46 51.48 -12.69
C SER A 309 -25.06 51.13 -13.19
N THR A 310 -24.90 51.19 -14.50
CA THR A 310 -23.67 51.04 -15.29
C THR A 310 -22.90 52.35 -15.31
N ALA A 311 -21.56 52.30 -15.14
CA ALA A 311 -20.50 52.91 -15.97
C ALA A 311 -19.14 52.93 -15.19
N PRO A 312 -17.98 53.20 -15.81
CA PRO A 312 -17.01 52.19 -16.22
C PRO A 312 -15.68 52.24 -15.45
N VAL A 313 -14.95 51.12 -15.51
CA VAL A 313 -13.63 50.91 -14.92
C VAL A 313 -12.57 51.79 -15.59
N THR A 314 -11.85 52.59 -14.80
CA THR A 314 -10.60 53.25 -15.19
C THR A 314 -9.42 52.30 -14.98
N ARG A 315 -8.70 52.01 -16.07
CA ARG A 315 -7.37 51.36 -16.05
C ARG A 315 -6.37 52.30 -15.37
N SER A 316 -5.59 51.78 -14.42
CA SER A 316 -4.31 52.37 -14.06
C SER A 316 -3.22 51.30 -14.08
N THR A 317 -2.37 51.42 -15.08
CA THR A 317 -1.02 50.87 -15.16
C THR A 317 -0.13 51.44 -14.05
N ALA A 318 0.63 50.59 -13.36
CA ALA A 318 1.99 50.92 -12.94
C ALA A 318 2.74 49.63 -12.57
N ALA A 319 3.76 49.35 -13.35
CA ALA A 319 4.83 48.41 -13.02
C ALA A 319 5.79 49.03 -12.02
N LEU A 320 6.30 48.23 -11.08
CA LEU A 320 7.72 47.89 -10.89
C LEU A 320 7.82 46.84 -9.77
#